data_AF-A0A7C9VRZ9-F1
#
_entry.id   AF-A0A7C9VRZ9-F1
#
_cell.length_a   1.000
_cell.length_b   1.000
_cell.length_c   1.000
_cell.angle_alpha   90.00
_cell.angle_beta   90.00
_cell.angle_gamma   90.00
#
_symmetry.space_group_name_H-M   'P 1'
#
loop_
_entity.id
_entity.type
_entity.pdbx_description
1 polymer ?
#
loop_
_entity_poly.entity_id
_entity_poly.type
_entity_poly.pdbx_seq_one_letter_code
_entity_poly.pdbx_strand_id
1 'polypeptide(L)'
;MRSSLNKAAFVLALRTSRHPGSVNRELNGVMGVDRRAEATKEQLREALAYVGDRLRALAAKSRARPTEQDAGPTFSGDPPF
;
A
#
# COMPACT_ATOMS: atom_id res chain seq x y z
N MET A 1 16.52 -8.46 1.73
CA MET A 1 16.10 -7.04 1.80
C MET A 1 15.71 -6.47 0.45
N ARG A 2 16.55 -6.53 -0.59
CA ARG A 2 16.20 -6.03 -1.94
C ARG A 2 14.92 -6.67 -2.51
N SER A 3 14.80 -8.00 -2.45
CA SER A 3 13.58 -8.72 -2.87
C SER A 3 12.35 -8.30 -2.06
N SER A 4 12.48 -8.16 -0.74
CA SER A 4 11.42 -7.66 0.15
C SER A 4 10.94 -6.27 -0.25
N LEU A 5 11.87 -5.37 -0.58
CA LEU A 5 11.55 -4.02 -1.02
C LEU A 5 10.87 -4.00 -2.39
N ASN A 6 11.27 -4.87 -3.32
CA ASN A 6 10.60 -5.02 -4.62
C ASN A 6 9.16 -5.53 -4.46
N LYS A 7 8.93 -6.51 -3.58
CA LYS A 7 7.57 -6.98 -3.25
C LYS A 7 6.74 -5.87 -2.62
N ALA A 8 7.31 -5.13 -1.66
CA ALA A 8 6.63 -4.00 -1.02
C ALA A 8 6.29 -2.89 -2.03
N ALA A 9 7.20 -2.59 -2.96
CA ALA A 9 6.97 -1.64 -4.04
C ALA A 9 5.83 -2.10 -4.97
N PHE A 10 5.77 -3.40 -5.30
CA PHE A 10 4.70 -3.97 -6.11
C PHE A 10 3.35 -3.88 -5.40
N VAL A 11 3.28 -4.23 -4.12
CA VAL A 11 2.05 -4.10 -3.32
C VAL A 11 1.61 -2.64 -3.22
N LEU A 12 2.55 -1.71 -2.99
CA LEU A 12 2.25 -0.28 -2.95
C LEU A 12 1.76 0.22 -4.30
N ALA A 13 2.34 -0.25 -5.41
CA ALA A 13 1.90 0.07 -6.76
C ALA A 13 0.45 -0.38 -7.00
N LEU A 14 0.12 -1.63 -6.65
CA LEU A 14 -1.24 -2.14 -6.73
C LEU A 14 -2.22 -1.34 -5.87
N ARG A 15 -1.85 -1.05 -4.61
CA ARG A 15 -2.74 -0.36 -3.66
C ARG A 15 -2.97 1.11 -4.01
N THR A 16 -2.08 1.71 -4.80
CA THR A 16 -2.17 3.11 -5.25
C THR A 16 -2.54 3.24 -6.72
N SER A 17 -2.83 2.13 -7.42
CA SER A 17 -3.07 2.10 -8.86
C SER A 17 -1.96 2.78 -9.69
N ARG A 18 -0.71 2.69 -9.21
CA ARG A 18 0.48 3.26 -9.87
C ARG A 18 1.27 2.18 -10.60
N HIS A 19 2.03 2.59 -11.61
CA HIS A 19 2.94 1.68 -12.31
C HIS A 19 4.12 1.25 -11.39
N PRO A 20 4.47 -0.05 -11.30
CA PRO A 20 5.57 -0.53 -10.45
C PRO A 20 6.91 0.17 -10.72
N GLY A 21 7.19 0.52 -11.97
CA GLY A 21 8.41 1.27 -12.33
C GLY A 21 8.45 2.69 -11.77
N SER A 22 7.30 3.34 -11.58
CA SER A 22 7.23 4.68 -10.95
C SER A 22 7.52 4.59 -9.46
N VAL A 23 6.93 3.60 -8.78
CA VAL A 23 7.18 3.36 -7.35
C VAL A 23 8.64 2.96 -7.11
N ASN A 24 9.23 2.16 -7.99
CA ASN A 24 10.66 1.83 -7.86
C ASN A 24 11.58 3.05 -8.06
N ARG A 25 11.28 3.95 -9.01
CA ARG A 25 12.04 5.20 -9.15
C ARG A 25 11.91 6.10 -7.92
N GLU A 26 10.71 6.23 -7.38
CA GLU A 26 10.48 6.97 -6.14
C GLU A 26 11.32 6.43 -4.99
N LEU A 27 11.34 5.10 -4.81
CA LEU A 27 12.09 4.48 -3.74
C LEU A 27 13.61 4.56 -3.94
N ASN A 28 14.09 4.55 -5.19
CA ASN A 28 15.48 4.85 -5.49
C ASN A 28 15.82 6.29 -5.07
N GLY A 29 14.91 7.25 -5.33
CA GLY A 29 15.03 8.63 -4.85
C GLY A 29 15.05 8.75 -3.33
N VAL A 30 14.19 8.01 -2.61
CA VAL A 30 14.18 7.97 -1.12
C VAL A 30 15.51 7.49 -0.56
N MET A 31 16.15 6.52 -1.22
CA MET A 31 17.46 6.01 -0.81
C MET A 31 18.63 6.90 -1.28
N GLY A 32 18.39 7.85 -2.18
CA GLY A 32 19.43 8.66 -2.82
C GLY A 32 20.36 7.87 -3.74
N VAL A 33 19.85 6.83 -4.42
CA VAL A 33 20.64 5.98 -5.33
C VAL A 33 20.04 5.95 -6.73
N ASP A 34 20.89 5.82 -7.75
CA ASP A 34 20.43 5.62 -9.12
C ASP A 34 19.93 4.18 -9.32
N ARG A 35 20.70 3.21 -8.80
CA ARG A 35 20.36 1.78 -8.89
C ARG A 35 20.26 1.15 -7.51
N ARG A 36 19.21 0.35 -7.31
CA ARG A 36 18.98 -0.41 -6.05
C ARG A 36 20.08 -1.43 -5.71
N ALA A 37 20.93 -1.77 -6.68
CA ALA A 37 22.12 -2.59 -6.44
C ALA A 37 23.17 -1.86 -5.59
N GLU A 38 23.26 -0.54 -5.73
CA GLU A 38 24.22 0.33 -5.03
C GLU A 38 23.75 0.70 -3.62
N ALA A 39 22.47 0.48 -3.31
CA ALA A 39 21.91 0.77 -2.00
C ALA A 39 22.59 -0.05 -0.89
N THR A 40 22.97 0.65 0.17
CA THR A 40 23.45 0.06 1.41
C THR A 40 22.32 -0.64 2.15
N LYS A 41 22.68 -1.45 3.15
CA LYS A 41 21.70 -2.14 3.98
C LYS A 41 20.79 -1.17 4.74
N GLU A 42 21.32 -0.02 5.16
CA GLU A 42 20.56 0.98 5.92
C GLU A 42 19.58 1.73 5.03
N GLN A 43 20.01 2.16 3.84
CA GLN A 43 19.11 2.74 2.84
C GLN A 43 17.96 1.80 2.47
N LEU A 44 18.25 0.50 2.31
CA LEU A 44 17.21 -0.51 2.06
C LEU A 44 16.24 -0.67 3.24
N ARG A 45 16.71 -0.48 4.47
CA ARG A 45 15.87 -0.52 5.69
C ARG A 45 14.97 0.71 5.75
N GLU A 46 15.52 1.89 5.55
CA GLU A 46 14.77 3.16 5.52
C GLU A 46 13.69 3.15 4.44
N ALA A 47 14.02 2.70 3.23
CA ALA A 47 13.05 2.57 2.15
C ALA A 47 11.94 1.54 2.47
N LEU A 48 12.27 0.46 3.16
CA LEU A 48 11.26 -0.51 3.63
C LEU A 48 10.34 0.10 4.68
N ALA A 49 10.88 0.85 5.64
CA ALA A 49 10.09 1.55 6.65
C ALA A 49 9.14 2.56 5.99
N TYR A 50 9.65 3.38 5.08
CA TYR A 50 8.86 4.34 4.30
C TYR A 50 7.69 3.69 3.55
N VAL A 51 7.92 2.57 2.85
CA VAL A 51 6.84 1.83 2.18
C VAL A 51 5.83 1.26 3.18
N GLY A 52 6.32 0.71 4.29
CA GLY A 52 5.49 0.17 5.37
C GLY A 52 4.54 1.22 5.94
N ASP A 53 5.03 2.43 6.19
CA ASP A 53 4.22 3.54 6.70
C ASP A 53 3.18 4.01 5.71
N ARG A 54 3.53 4.11 4.42
CA ARG A 54 2.54 4.42 3.36
C ARG A 54 1.45 3.36 3.27
N LEU A 55 1.81 2.08 3.30
CA LEU A 55 0.83 1.00 3.26
C LEU A 55 -0.08 1.03 4.50
N ARG A 56 0.47 1.32 5.68
CA ARG A 56 -0.31 1.48 6.91
C ARG A 56 -1.26 2.67 6.84
N ALA A 57 -0.81 3.81 6.31
CA ALA A 57 -1.66 4.98 6.09
C ALA A 57 -2.78 4.70 5.08
N LEU A 58 -2.50 3.97 4.01
CA LEU A 58 -3.51 3.53 3.04
C LEU A 58 -4.51 2.56 3.68
N ALA A 59 -4.05 1.63 4.52
CA ALA A 59 -4.91 0.71 5.25
C ALA A 59 -5.82 1.45 6.24
N ALA A 60 -5.27 2.42 6.97
CA ALA A 60 -6.03 3.28 7.88
C ALA A 60 -7.12 4.07 7.13
N LYS A 61 -6.80 4.64 5.96
CA LYS A 61 -7.78 5.34 5.11
C LYS A 61 -8.89 4.41 4.60
N SER A 62 -8.57 3.15 4.28
CA SER A 62 -9.60 2.18 3.90
C SER A 62 -10.50 1.75 5.06
N ARG A 63 -10.00 1.78 6.31
CA ARG A 63 -10.82 1.51 7.51
C ARG A 63 -11.63 2.72 7.96
N ALA A 64 -11.12 3.93 7.73
CA ALA A 64 -11.76 5.19 8.11
C ALA A 64 -12.87 5.64 7.15
N ARG A 65 -13.04 4.97 5.99
CA ARG A 65 -14.33 4.98 5.32
C ARG A 65 -15.22 4.01 6.09
N PRO A 66 -16.18 4.46 6.92
CA PRO A 66 -17.27 3.57 7.26
C PRO A 66 -17.89 3.20 5.92
N THR A 67 -17.98 1.92 5.64
CA THR A 67 -18.95 1.45 4.67
C THR A 67 -20.30 1.94 5.18
N GLU A 68 -20.79 3.08 4.67
CA GLU A 68 -22.21 3.38 4.57
C GLU A 68 -22.84 2.37 3.59
N GLN A 69 -22.75 1.09 3.93
CA GLN A 69 -23.45 -0.03 3.30
C GLN A 69 -24.07 -0.93 4.35
N ASP A 70 -24.37 -0.39 5.54
CA ASP A 70 -25.11 -1.08 6.60
C ASP A 70 -26.34 -0.26 7.04
N ALA A 71 -27.01 0.34 6.05
CA ALA A 71 -28.33 0.95 6.19
C ALA A 71 -29.27 0.39 5.11
N GLY A 72 -29.73 -0.85 5.34
CA GLY A 72 -31.00 -1.39 4.84
C GLY A 72 -30.97 -2.15 3.49
N PRO A 73 -31.83 -3.18 3.32
CA PRO A 73 -33.01 -3.47 4.14
C PRO A 73 -32.81 -4.68 5.06
N THR A 74 -33.11 -4.51 6.35
CA THR A 74 -33.67 -5.61 7.14
C THR A 74 -34.99 -6.00 6.50
N PHE A 75 -34.96 -6.96 5.59
CA PHE A 75 -36.14 -7.71 5.17
C PHE A 75 -36.51 -8.66 6.30
N SER A 76 -37.10 -8.11 7.36
CA SER A 76 -37.96 -8.84 8.29
C SER A 76 -39.40 -8.40 8.00
N GLY A 77 -39.82 -8.62 6.76
CA GLY A 77 -41.21 -8.56 6.35
C GLY A 77 -41.72 -9.99 6.28
N ASP A 78 -42.48 -10.38 7.29
CA ASP A 78 -43.43 -11.49 7.27
C ASP A 78 -44.12 -11.55 5.88
N PRO A 79 -44.12 -12.68 5.15
CA PRO A 79 -44.85 -12.76 3.90
C PRO A 79 -46.36 -12.87 4.21
N PRO A 80 -47.23 -11.92 3.81
CA PRO A 80 -48.60 -12.27 3.58
C PRO A 80 -48.67 -12.99 2.22
N PHE A 81 -49.26 -14.19 2.25
CA PHE A 81 -49.58 -15.11 1.15
C PHE A 81 -48.54 -16.19 0.82
#